data_AF-A0A6N4SXC6-F1
#
_entry.id   AF-A0A6N4SXC6-F1
#
_cell.length_a   1.000
_cell.length_b   1.000
_cell.length_c   1.000
_cell.angle_alpha   90.00
_cell.angle_beta   90.00
_cell.angle_gamma   90.00
#
_symmetry.space_group_name_H-M   'P 1'
#
loop_
_entity.id
_entity.type
_entity.pdbx_description
1 polymer ?
#
loop_
_entity_poly.entity_id
_entity_poly.type
_entity_poly.pdbx_seq_one_letter_code
_entity_poly.pdbx_strand_id
1 'polypeptide(L)'
;MYVAVKGGEKAIAQSYEALAKMRRGDTAVPELSITQIREQMSLAVARVMGEASLYDKDLAALAIKQASGDLIEAIFLLRAYRTTLPRLMATVPVDTANMLIQRRISATFKDVPGGQVLGATYDYTQRLLDFSLAAEAMGNGGTEPIDHENTEAEACPRVLDFLNAEGLIEPELMPEGDPEPFDLTREPLQFPASRALRLQSLARGDEGFLLALAYSTQRGYARNHPFAGEIRYGKVNVQVVPEELGFAIDIGEIDITECQMVNQFVGSQNEAPKFTRGYGLGFGHCERKAMAMGVVDRALRASELKEEITAPAQMEEFVLYHADNVEASGFLQHLKLPHYVDFQAELSLLRGIRAAIDAKVAEADKLEAADEQAAEKSGRKAA
;
A
#
# COMPACT_ATOMS: atom_id res chain seq x y z
N MET A 1 -38.21 -5.06 36.25
CA MET A 1 -37.69 -6.29 35.61
C MET A 1 -37.29 -5.92 34.19
N TYR A 2 -36.02 -6.08 33.82
CA TYR A 2 -35.59 -5.89 32.42
C TYR A 2 -35.72 -7.22 31.70
N VAL A 3 -36.31 -7.21 30.49
CA VAL A 3 -36.45 -8.39 29.63
C VAL A 3 -35.61 -8.14 28.38
N ALA A 4 -34.71 -9.07 28.07
CA ALA A 4 -33.93 -9.00 26.84
C ALA A 4 -34.85 -9.19 25.62
N VAL A 5 -34.76 -8.28 24.66
CA VAL A 5 -35.49 -8.35 23.39
C VAL A 5 -34.49 -8.43 22.23
N LYS A 6 -34.84 -9.13 21.16
CA LYS A 6 -34.02 -9.20 19.94
C LYS A 6 -34.13 -7.87 19.18
N GLY A 7 -32.99 -7.26 18.85
CA GLY A 7 -32.94 -6.00 18.09
C GLY A 7 -31.79 -5.86 17.08
N GLY A 8 -30.72 -6.64 17.23
CA GLY A 8 -29.49 -6.49 16.42
C GLY A 8 -29.71 -6.61 14.91
N GLU A 9 -30.39 -7.67 14.47
CA GLU A 9 -30.65 -7.93 13.03
C GLU A 9 -31.43 -6.79 12.36
N LYS A 10 -32.47 -6.27 13.01
CA LYS A 10 -33.27 -5.15 12.50
C LYS A 10 -32.44 -3.87 12.40
N ALA A 11 -31.60 -3.60 13.41
CA ALA A 11 -30.73 -2.44 13.41
C ALA A 11 -29.67 -2.52 12.29
N ILE A 12 -29.13 -3.72 12.03
CA ILE A 12 -28.20 -3.97 10.92
C ILE A 12 -28.90 -3.78 9.56
N ALA A 13 -30.11 -4.32 9.38
CA ALA A 13 -30.84 -4.13 8.13
C ALA A 13 -31.13 -2.64 7.84
N GLN A 14 -31.55 -1.89 8.87
CA GLN A 14 -31.76 -0.44 8.76
C GLN A 14 -30.47 0.33 8.45
N SER A 15 -29.32 -0.12 8.96
CA SER A 15 -28.05 0.53 8.65
C SER A 15 -27.64 0.33 7.19
N TYR A 16 -27.95 -0.84 6.59
CA TYR A 16 -27.74 -1.09 5.16
C TYR A 16 -28.60 -0.18 4.27
N GLU A 17 -29.88 0.00 4.61
CA GLU A 17 -30.77 0.93 3.90
C GLU A 17 -30.27 2.38 4.03
N ALA A 18 -29.85 2.78 5.23
CA ALA A 18 -29.29 4.11 5.47
C ALA A 18 -28.02 4.35 4.65
N LEU A 19 -27.13 3.35 4.59
CA LEU A 19 -25.90 3.41 3.78
C LEU A 19 -26.22 3.48 2.28
N ALA A 20 -27.19 2.70 1.79
CA ALA A 20 -27.60 2.75 0.40
C ALA A 20 -28.20 4.11 0.01
N LYS A 21 -28.99 4.71 0.90
CA LYS A 21 -29.53 6.07 0.71
C LYS A 21 -28.43 7.13 0.73
N MET A 22 -27.48 7.01 1.67
CA MET A 22 -26.31 7.91 1.75
C MET A 22 -25.48 7.83 0.46
N ARG A 23 -25.16 6.61 0.00
CA ARG A 23 -24.42 6.37 -1.25
C ARG A 23 -25.13 6.96 -2.46
N ARG A 24 -26.46 6.81 -2.56
CA ARG A 24 -27.23 7.36 -3.69
C ARG A 24 -27.26 8.89 -3.68
N GLY A 25 -27.32 9.52 -2.51
CA GLY A 25 -27.40 10.98 -2.40
C GLY A 25 -28.70 11.56 -2.98
N ASP A 26 -28.63 12.79 -3.47
CA ASP A 26 -29.77 13.49 -4.10
C ASP A 26 -30.15 12.82 -5.43
N THR A 27 -31.42 12.40 -5.54
CA THR A 27 -31.95 11.75 -6.73
C THR A 27 -32.14 12.69 -7.92
N ALA A 28 -32.11 14.01 -7.70
CA ALA A 28 -32.07 14.99 -8.78
C ALA A 28 -30.72 15.01 -9.52
N VAL A 29 -29.65 14.54 -8.87
CA VAL A 29 -28.34 14.35 -9.50
C VAL A 29 -28.31 12.99 -10.20
N PRO A 30 -27.84 12.91 -11.46
CA PRO A 30 -27.62 11.64 -12.15
C PRO A 30 -26.75 10.68 -11.33
N GLU A 31 -27.11 9.40 -11.32
CA GLU A 31 -26.33 8.40 -10.60
C GLU A 31 -24.98 8.17 -11.30
N LEU A 32 -23.91 8.04 -10.51
CA LEU A 32 -22.59 7.65 -11.01
C LEU A 32 -22.63 6.27 -11.68
N SER A 33 -22.23 6.20 -12.94
CA SER A 33 -22.05 4.95 -13.66
C SER A 33 -20.67 4.34 -13.40
N ILE A 34 -20.55 3.01 -13.57
CA ILE A 34 -19.27 2.30 -13.48
C ILE A 34 -18.31 2.84 -14.56
N THR A 35 -18.80 3.07 -15.77
CA THR A 35 -18.01 3.63 -16.88
C THR A 35 -17.43 5.00 -16.55
N GLN A 36 -18.21 5.91 -15.94
CA GLN A 36 -17.67 7.22 -15.52
C GLN A 36 -16.51 7.07 -14.53
N ILE A 37 -16.65 6.21 -13.52
CA ILE A 37 -15.58 5.97 -12.53
C ILE A 37 -14.36 5.35 -13.21
N ARG A 38 -14.57 4.33 -14.06
CA ARG A 38 -13.51 3.63 -14.79
C ARG A 38 -12.67 4.57 -15.65
N GLU A 39 -13.34 5.41 -16.45
CA GLU A 39 -12.67 6.27 -17.43
C GLU A 39 -12.12 7.56 -16.80
N GLN A 40 -12.86 8.19 -15.87
CA GLN A 40 -12.55 9.54 -15.37
C GLN A 40 -11.80 9.51 -14.03
N MET A 41 -11.83 8.40 -13.29
CA MET A 41 -11.12 8.23 -12.01
C MET A 41 -10.08 7.10 -12.09
N SER A 42 -9.45 6.94 -13.25
CA SER A 42 -8.56 5.82 -13.57
C SER A 42 -7.39 5.64 -12.59
N LEU A 43 -6.86 6.71 -11.99
CA LEU A 43 -5.83 6.63 -10.96
C LEU A 43 -6.33 6.00 -9.65
N ALA A 44 -7.58 6.27 -9.26
CA ALA A 44 -8.20 5.61 -8.11
C ALA A 44 -8.47 4.13 -8.39
N VAL A 45 -8.93 3.82 -9.61
CA VAL A 45 -9.12 2.44 -10.09
C VAL A 45 -7.79 1.67 -10.06
N ALA A 46 -6.70 2.28 -10.53
CA ALA A 46 -5.35 1.68 -10.49
C ALA A 46 -4.93 1.32 -9.05
N ARG A 47 -5.12 2.25 -8.11
CA ARG A 47 -4.83 2.01 -6.69
C ARG A 47 -5.64 0.83 -6.14
N VAL A 48 -6.95 0.81 -6.39
CA VAL A 48 -7.84 -0.27 -5.93
C VAL A 48 -7.42 -1.62 -6.52
N MET A 49 -7.14 -1.70 -7.82
CA MET A 49 -6.67 -2.95 -8.46
C MET A 49 -5.36 -3.44 -7.86
N GLY A 50 -4.37 -2.54 -7.68
CA GLY A 50 -3.05 -2.87 -7.14
C GLY A 50 -3.13 -3.40 -5.71
N GLU A 51 -3.72 -2.60 -4.82
CA GLU A 51 -3.81 -2.93 -3.39
C GLU A 51 -4.81 -4.04 -3.10
N ALA A 52 -5.76 -4.36 -4.00
CA ALA A 52 -6.63 -5.54 -3.89
C ALA A 52 -6.08 -6.79 -4.61
N SER A 53 -4.99 -6.67 -5.38
CA SER A 53 -4.38 -7.76 -6.16
C SER A 53 -5.31 -8.44 -7.15
N LEU A 54 -6.13 -7.66 -7.83
CA LEU A 54 -7.03 -8.12 -8.88
C LEU A 54 -7.10 -7.08 -9.99
N TYR A 55 -6.57 -7.43 -11.17
CA TYR A 55 -6.64 -6.57 -12.35
C TYR A 55 -7.98 -6.77 -13.04
N ASP A 56 -8.94 -5.89 -12.75
CA ASP A 56 -10.19 -5.73 -13.48
C ASP A 56 -10.71 -4.32 -13.22
N LYS A 57 -10.72 -3.48 -14.27
CA LYS A 57 -11.08 -2.07 -14.15
C LYS A 57 -12.56 -1.86 -13.83
N ASP A 58 -13.44 -2.74 -14.33
CA ASP A 58 -14.88 -2.65 -14.10
C ASP A 58 -15.24 -3.08 -12.68
N LEU A 59 -14.62 -4.15 -12.16
CA LEU A 59 -14.80 -4.58 -10.78
C LEU A 59 -14.21 -3.58 -9.78
N ALA A 60 -13.05 -3.00 -10.06
CA ALA A 60 -12.49 -1.94 -9.23
C ALA A 60 -13.38 -0.69 -9.22
N ALA A 61 -13.90 -0.26 -10.38
CA ALA A 61 -14.87 0.84 -10.46
C ALA A 61 -16.19 0.52 -9.72
N LEU A 62 -16.68 -0.71 -9.81
CA LEU A 62 -17.84 -1.19 -9.04
C LEU A 62 -17.57 -1.12 -7.53
N ALA A 63 -16.41 -1.58 -7.07
CA ALA A 63 -16.03 -1.53 -5.66
C ALA A 63 -15.96 -0.09 -5.14
N ILE A 64 -15.37 0.83 -5.92
CA ILE A 64 -15.34 2.27 -5.60
C ILE A 64 -16.75 2.84 -5.49
N LYS A 65 -17.63 2.52 -6.46
CA LYS A 65 -19.03 2.93 -6.43
C LYS A 65 -19.73 2.42 -5.17
N GLN A 66 -19.58 1.12 -4.87
CA GLN A 66 -20.21 0.46 -3.73
C GLN A 66 -19.75 1.06 -2.40
N ALA A 67 -18.48 1.40 -2.29
CA ALA A 67 -17.84 2.03 -1.13
C ALA A 67 -18.05 3.55 -1.05
N SER A 68 -18.85 4.15 -1.95
CA SER A 68 -19.09 5.60 -1.99
C SER A 68 -17.80 6.43 -2.11
N GLY A 69 -16.78 5.88 -2.79
CA GLY A 69 -15.47 6.53 -2.96
C GLY A 69 -14.44 6.24 -1.85
N ASP A 70 -14.78 5.51 -0.79
CA ASP A 70 -13.79 5.04 0.18
C ASP A 70 -12.90 3.96 -0.46
N LEU A 71 -11.65 4.30 -0.74
CA LEU A 71 -10.74 3.40 -1.43
C LEU A 71 -10.30 2.21 -0.57
N ILE A 72 -10.20 2.36 0.75
CA ILE A 72 -9.79 1.26 1.64
C ILE A 72 -10.91 0.22 1.70
N GLU A 73 -12.17 0.66 1.80
CA GLU A 73 -13.32 -0.23 1.72
C GLU A 73 -13.46 -0.86 0.33
N ALA A 74 -13.22 -0.10 -0.75
CA ALA A 74 -13.22 -0.63 -2.11
C ALA A 74 -12.14 -1.71 -2.33
N ILE A 75 -10.93 -1.50 -1.81
CA ILE A 75 -9.84 -2.48 -1.82
C ILE A 75 -10.28 -3.74 -1.09
N PHE A 76 -10.88 -3.59 0.11
CA PHE A 76 -11.34 -4.73 0.88
C PHE A 76 -12.45 -5.51 0.16
N LEU A 77 -13.44 -4.83 -0.43
CA LEU A 77 -14.50 -5.45 -1.23
C LEU A 77 -13.92 -6.27 -2.40
N LEU A 78 -12.99 -5.69 -3.16
CA LEU A 78 -12.39 -6.35 -4.31
C LEU A 78 -11.48 -7.52 -3.88
N ARG A 79 -10.72 -7.35 -2.79
CA ARG A 79 -9.90 -8.41 -2.18
C ARG A 79 -10.75 -9.56 -1.65
N ALA A 80 -11.89 -9.27 -1.04
CA ALA A 80 -12.85 -10.26 -0.58
C ALA A 80 -13.46 -11.02 -1.77
N TYR A 81 -13.86 -10.30 -2.83
CA TYR A 81 -14.38 -10.91 -4.06
C TYR A 81 -13.36 -11.86 -4.71
N ARG A 82 -12.07 -11.50 -4.73
CA ARG A 82 -11.00 -12.37 -5.23
C ARG A 82 -10.99 -13.75 -4.56
N THR A 83 -11.36 -13.86 -3.28
CA THR A 83 -11.39 -15.16 -2.57
C THR A 83 -12.50 -16.08 -3.06
N THR A 84 -13.50 -15.55 -3.76
CA THR A 84 -14.61 -16.31 -4.35
C THR A 84 -14.28 -16.86 -5.74
N LEU A 85 -13.19 -16.41 -6.35
CA LEU A 85 -12.80 -16.77 -7.72
C LEU A 85 -11.88 -18.00 -7.72
N PRO A 86 -12.09 -18.97 -8.63
CA PRO A 86 -11.14 -20.05 -8.82
C PRO A 86 -9.85 -19.54 -9.47
N ARG A 87 -8.69 -20.05 -9.02
CA ARG A 87 -7.42 -19.86 -9.73
C ARG A 87 -7.35 -20.86 -10.88
N LEU A 88 -7.59 -20.40 -12.10
CA LEU A 88 -7.62 -21.26 -13.29
C LEU A 88 -6.20 -21.71 -13.70
N MET A 89 -5.24 -20.78 -13.70
CA MET A 89 -3.86 -21.05 -14.09
C MET A 89 -2.90 -19.97 -13.58
N ALA A 90 -1.60 -20.17 -13.79
CA ALA A 90 -0.56 -19.14 -13.64
C ALA A 90 -0.18 -18.58 -15.00
N THR A 91 0.25 -17.32 -15.02
CA THR A 91 0.80 -16.69 -16.22
C THR A 91 2.27 -17.03 -16.36
N VAL A 92 2.78 -16.98 -17.59
CA VAL A 92 4.21 -16.79 -17.83
C VAL A 92 4.63 -15.45 -17.19
N PRO A 93 5.87 -15.30 -16.68
CA PRO A 93 6.35 -14.00 -16.21
C PRO A 93 6.19 -12.92 -17.28
N VAL A 94 5.63 -11.77 -16.87
CA VAL A 94 5.43 -10.64 -17.78
C VAL A 94 6.78 -10.05 -18.21
N ASP A 95 6.94 -9.81 -19.51
CA ASP A 95 8.15 -9.18 -20.04
C ASP A 95 7.95 -7.68 -20.26
N THR A 96 8.37 -6.88 -19.28
CA THR A 96 8.29 -5.42 -19.35
C THR A 96 9.28 -4.78 -20.33
N ALA A 97 10.19 -5.55 -20.94
CA ALA A 97 11.03 -5.06 -22.03
C ALA A 97 10.20 -4.83 -23.30
N ASN A 98 9.14 -5.61 -23.50
CA ASN A 98 8.23 -5.52 -24.65
C ASN A 98 6.99 -4.65 -24.37
N MET A 99 7.06 -3.78 -23.35
CA MET A 99 5.95 -2.90 -23.00
C MET A 99 5.60 -1.95 -24.17
N LEU A 100 4.32 -1.83 -24.48
CA LEU A 100 3.82 -0.75 -25.33
C LEU A 100 3.77 0.53 -24.49
N ILE A 101 4.87 1.28 -24.55
CA ILE A 101 5.14 2.42 -23.68
C ILE A 101 4.21 3.60 -24.00
N GLN A 102 3.52 4.08 -22.97
CA GLN A 102 2.77 5.35 -23.01
C GLN A 102 3.51 6.47 -22.28
N ARG A 103 4.36 6.10 -21.33
CA ARG A 103 5.23 7.00 -20.59
C ARG A 103 6.51 6.28 -20.19
N ARG A 104 7.63 6.97 -20.31
CA ARG A 104 8.96 6.49 -19.95
C ARG A 104 9.88 7.65 -19.60
N ILE A 105 10.39 7.66 -18.38
CA ILE A 105 11.35 8.68 -17.94
C ILE A 105 12.54 8.06 -17.21
N SER A 106 13.69 8.73 -17.28
CA SER A 106 14.88 8.44 -16.49
C SER A 106 15.45 9.72 -15.90
N ALA A 107 15.78 9.70 -14.62
CA ALA A 107 16.45 10.81 -13.92
C ALA A 107 17.98 10.63 -13.86
N THR A 108 18.52 9.49 -14.30
CA THR A 108 19.96 9.19 -14.24
C THR A 108 20.71 9.59 -15.51
N PHE A 109 19.99 9.79 -16.62
CA PHE A 109 20.55 10.26 -17.89
C PHE A 109 19.68 11.36 -18.47
N LYS A 110 20.30 12.32 -19.15
CA LYS A 110 19.56 13.38 -19.86
C LYS A 110 18.75 12.79 -21.01
N ASP A 111 19.44 12.02 -21.87
CA ASP A 111 18.87 11.36 -23.03
C ASP A 111 19.15 9.85 -22.93
N VAL A 112 18.18 9.03 -23.33
CA VAL A 112 18.23 7.56 -23.32
C VAL A 112 17.74 7.04 -24.68
N PRO A 113 18.20 5.88 -25.19
CA PRO A 113 17.65 5.30 -26.41
C PRO A 113 16.13 5.12 -26.31
N GLY A 114 15.39 5.52 -27.35
CA GLY A 114 13.93 5.63 -27.33
C GLY A 114 13.38 6.91 -26.68
N GLY A 115 14.25 7.80 -26.19
CA GLY A 115 13.89 9.12 -25.68
C GLY A 115 13.20 9.15 -24.31
N GLN A 116 12.99 10.37 -23.81
CA GLN A 116 12.17 10.65 -22.63
C GLN A 116 10.72 10.88 -23.09
N VAL A 117 9.81 9.96 -22.76
CA VAL A 117 8.39 10.02 -23.13
C VAL A 117 7.59 10.44 -21.90
N LEU A 118 7.18 11.71 -21.82
CA LEU A 118 6.46 12.20 -20.65
C LEU A 118 5.06 11.58 -20.50
N GLY A 119 4.37 11.27 -21.60
CA GLY A 119 3.00 10.79 -21.57
C GLY A 119 2.03 11.70 -20.82
N ALA A 120 0.86 11.17 -20.43
CA ALA A 120 -0.12 11.89 -19.62
C ALA A 120 0.37 11.99 -18.16
N THR A 121 0.72 13.18 -17.68
CA THR A 121 1.25 13.35 -16.31
C THR A 121 0.82 14.67 -15.66
N TYR A 122 0.76 14.67 -14.32
CA TYR A 122 0.59 15.87 -13.50
C TYR A 122 1.91 16.55 -13.11
N ASP A 123 3.08 16.01 -13.47
CA ASP A 123 4.38 16.45 -12.93
C ASP A 123 4.65 17.95 -13.08
N TYR A 124 4.30 18.51 -14.23
CA TYR A 124 4.59 19.91 -14.59
C TYR A 124 3.38 20.84 -14.54
N THR A 125 2.23 20.36 -14.05
CA THR A 125 1.02 21.19 -13.95
C THR A 125 1.14 22.22 -12.82
N GLN A 126 0.40 23.33 -12.92
CA GLN A 126 0.24 24.22 -11.78
C GLN A 126 -0.84 23.65 -10.86
N ARG A 127 -0.56 23.51 -9.57
CA ARG A 127 -1.47 22.90 -8.58
C ARG A 127 -2.53 23.90 -8.13
N LEU A 128 -3.31 24.39 -9.08
CA LEU A 128 -4.44 25.30 -8.88
C LEU A 128 -5.73 24.55 -9.17
N LEU A 129 -6.78 24.78 -8.36
CA LEU A 129 -8.09 24.22 -8.64
C LEU A 129 -8.62 24.79 -9.96
N ASP A 130 -8.95 23.91 -10.89
CA ASP A 130 -9.51 24.28 -12.18
C ASP A 130 -11.04 24.43 -12.07
N PHE A 131 -11.51 25.67 -11.93
CA PHE A 131 -12.93 25.98 -11.84
C PHE A 131 -13.69 25.79 -13.16
N SER A 132 -13.00 25.61 -14.30
CA SER A 132 -13.68 25.32 -15.57
C SER A 132 -14.40 23.97 -15.54
N LEU A 133 -13.82 22.97 -14.86
CA LEU A 133 -14.42 21.64 -14.66
C LEU A 133 -15.71 21.66 -13.82
N ALA A 134 -15.98 22.74 -13.08
CA ALA A 134 -17.23 22.92 -12.36
C ALA A 134 -18.37 23.50 -13.23
N ALA A 135 -18.04 24.05 -14.40
CA ALA A 135 -19.00 24.71 -15.29
C ALA A 135 -19.64 23.77 -16.33
N GLU A 136 -19.13 22.53 -16.46
CA GLU A 136 -19.45 21.63 -17.57
C GLU A 136 -20.72 20.78 -17.32
N ALA A 137 -21.87 21.37 -17.67
CA ALA A 137 -23.09 20.63 -18.02
C ALA A 137 -23.65 20.99 -19.41
N MET A 138 -23.00 21.89 -20.17
CA MET A 138 -23.51 22.39 -21.46
C MET A 138 -22.47 22.46 -22.60
N GLY A 139 -21.53 21.52 -22.63
CA GLY A 139 -20.64 21.38 -23.79
C GLY A 139 -20.25 19.93 -23.97
N ASN A 140 -20.66 19.33 -25.09
CA ASN A 140 -19.94 18.20 -25.68
C ASN A 140 -18.58 18.75 -26.14
N GLY A 141 -17.67 19.00 -25.19
CA GLY A 141 -16.26 19.22 -25.47
C GLY A 141 -15.66 17.88 -25.84
N GLY A 142 -15.97 17.38 -27.04
CA GLY A 142 -15.17 16.33 -27.64
C GLY A 142 -13.77 16.89 -27.78
N THR A 143 -12.87 16.49 -26.88
CA THR A 143 -11.45 16.59 -27.16
C THR A 143 -11.21 15.77 -28.41
N GLU A 144 -10.72 16.42 -29.47
CA GLU A 144 -10.30 15.65 -30.64
C GLU A 144 -9.29 14.59 -30.15
N PRO A 145 -9.43 13.33 -30.57
CA PRO A 145 -8.45 12.31 -30.25
C PRO A 145 -7.09 12.87 -30.68
N ILE A 146 -6.17 12.99 -29.73
CA ILE A 146 -4.79 13.36 -30.03
C ILE A 146 -4.30 12.25 -30.95
N ASP A 147 -4.01 12.61 -32.20
CA ASP A 147 -3.41 11.69 -33.15
C ASP A 147 -2.05 11.31 -32.53
N HIS A 148 -1.97 10.10 -31.98
CA HIS A 148 -0.69 9.53 -31.64
C HIS A 148 -0.02 9.32 -32.98
N GLU A 149 0.82 10.28 -33.41
CA GLU A 149 1.72 10.05 -34.52
C GLU A 149 2.34 8.67 -34.27
N ASN A 150 2.07 7.76 -35.20
CA ASN A 150 2.61 6.42 -35.25
C ASN A 150 4.11 6.58 -35.57
N THR A 151 4.87 7.20 -34.67
CA THR A 151 6.31 7.09 -34.67
C THR A 151 6.58 5.61 -34.51
N GLU A 152 7.26 5.02 -35.49
CA GLU A 152 7.75 3.65 -35.39
C GLU A 152 8.33 3.45 -33.99
N ALA A 153 7.88 2.40 -33.30
CA ALA A 153 8.30 2.13 -31.93
C ALA A 153 9.83 1.96 -31.91
N GLU A 154 10.54 3.04 -31.60
CA GLU A 154 11.98 2.98 -31.39
C GLU A 154 12.25 2.02 -30.25
N ALA A 155 13.27 1.17 -30.42
CA ALA A 155 13.66 0.24 -29.37
C ALA A 155 13.93 1.03 -28.07
N CYS A 156 13.21 0.70 -27.01
CA CYS A 156 13.31 1.32 -25.69
C CYS A 156 13.96 0.35 -24.68
N PRO A 157 15.26 0.05 -24.81
CA PRO A 157 15.96 -0.82 -23.87
C PRO A 157 15.90 -0.24 -22.45
N ARG A 158 16.03 -1.12 -21.44
CA ARG A 158 16.00 -0.68 -20.04
C ARG A 158 17.25 0.13 -19.73
N VAL A 159 17.08 1.25 -19.03
CA VAL A 159 18.19 2.16 -18.73
C VAL A 159 19.24 1.49 -17.85
N LEU A 160 18.80 0.63 -16.93
CA LEU A 160 19.71 -0.11 -16.05
C LEU A 160 20.52 -1.18 -16.79
N ASP A 161 20.13 -1.58 -18.01
CA ASP A 161 20.91 -2.55 -18.80
C ASP A 161 22.24 -1.95 -19.26
N PHE A 162 22.29 -0.63 -19.51
CA PHE A 162 23.55 0.07 -19.80
C PHE A 162 24.49 0.06 -18.60
N LEU A 163 23.96 0.34 -17.40
CA LEU A 163 24.73 0.27 -16.16
C LEU A 163 25.19 -1.16 -15.84
N ASN A 164 24.36 -2.16 -16.14
CA ASN A 164 24.70 -3.57 -16.01
C ASN A 164 25.83 -3.98 -16.96
N ALA A 165 25.77 -3.55 -18.22
CA ALA A 165 26.79 -3.87 -19.24
C ALA A 165 28.17 -3.31 -18.87
N GLU A 166 28.22 -2.17 -18.20
CA GLU A 166 29.46 -1.57 -17.66
C GLU A 166 29.87 -2.12 -16.28
N GLY A 167 29.04 -2.97 -15.67
CA GLY A 167 29.27 -3.53 -14.34
C GLY A 167 29.14 -2.50 -13.20
N LEU A 168 28.46 -1.37 -13.43
CA LEU A 168 28.32 -0.25 -12.49
C LEU A 168 27.18 -0.43 -11.49
N ILE A 169 26.25 -1.36 -11.74
CA ILE A 169 25.15 -1.69 -10.85
C ILE A 169 25.12 -3.21 -10.61
N GLU A 170 24.60 -3.64 -9.47
CA GLU A 170 24.38 -5.06 -9.21
C GLU A 170 23.42 -5.65 -10.27
N PRO A 171 23.76 -6.81 -10.87
CA PRO A 171 22.88 -7.48 -11.81
C PRO A 171 21.72 -8.14 -11.06
N GLU A 172 20.55 -8.13 -11.68
CA GLU A 172 19.45 -9.00 -11.26
C GLU A 172 19.65 -10.35 -11.95
N LEU A 173 19.95 -11.39 -11.17
CA LEU A 173 20.21 -12.72 -11.70
C LEU A 173 19.03 -13.64 -11.37
N MET A 174 18.57 -14.38 -12.38
CA MET A 174 17.63 -15.47 -12.16
C MET A 174 18.27 -16.50 -11.24
N PRO A 175 17.61 -16.90 -10.14
CA PRO A 175 18.11 -17.97 -9.29
C PRO A 175 18.26 -19.26 -10.09
N GLU A 176 19.19 -20.12 -9.68
CA GLU A 176 19.38 -21.41 -10.32
C GLU A 176 18.08 -22.24 -10.29
N GLY A 177 17.67 -22.72 -11.46
CA GLY A 177 16.43 -23.50 -11.63
C GLY A 177 15.13 -22.70 -11.61
N ASP A 178 15.19 -21.36 -11.48
CA ASP A 178 14.04 -20.44 -11.45
C ASP A 178 12.87 -20.95 -10.59
N PRO A 179 13.08 -21.10 -9.26
CA PRO A 179 12.09 -21.71 -8.38
C PRO A 179 10.82 -20.85 -8.32
N GLU A 180 9.67 -21.53 -8.27
CA GLU A 180 8.37 -20.88 -8.07
C GLU A 180 8.39 -19.93 -6.85
N PRO A 181 7.94 -18.68 -7.00
CA PRO A 181 7.92 -17.74 -5.90
C PRO A 181 6.91 -18.17 -4.82
N PHE A 182 7.25 -17.90 -3.56
CA PHE A 182 6.32 -18.09 -2.45
C PHE A 182 5.05 -17.26 -2.66
N ASP A 183 3.90 -17.83 -2.32
CA ASP A 183 2.60 -17.18 -2.50
C ASP A 183 1.95 -16.85 -1.15
N LEU A 184 2.07 -15.57 -0.74
CA LEU A 184 1.45 -15.02 0.46
C LEU A 184 -0.08 -15.22 0.53
N THR A 185 -0.73 -15.48 -0.61
CA THR A 185 -2.17 -15.72 -0.65
C THR A 185 -2.56 -17.17 -0.35
N ARG A 186 -1.58 -18.07 -0.24
CA ARG A 186 -1.75 -19.49 0.08
C ARG A 186 -1.11 -19.89 1.41
N GLU A 187 0.03 -19.29 1.71
CA GLU A 187 0.82 -19.58 2.90
C GLU A 187 1.10 -18.30 3.68
N PRO A 188 1.09 -18.34 5.04
CA PRO A 188 1.30 -17.16 5.86
C PRO A 188 2.74 -16.65 5.75
N LEU A 189 2.91 -15.35 5.95
CA LEU A 189 4.21 -14.69 5.98
C LEU A 189 5.12 -15.29 7.06
N GLN A 190 6.36 -15.61 6.70
CA GLN A 190 7.40 -16.08 7.62
C GLN A 190 8.66 -15.23 7.45
N PHE A 191 9.40 -15.06 8.56
CA PHE A 191 10.62 -14.25 8.60
C PHE A 191 11.85 -15.12 8.84
N PRO A 192 13.00 -14.79 8.22
CA PRO A 192 13.18 -13.72 7.23
C PRO A 192 12.46 -14.05 5.91
N ALA A 193 11.82 -13.07 5.28
CA ALA A 193 11.09 -13.26 4.03
C ALA A 193 12.03 -13.11 2.83
N SER A 194 11.83 -13.94 1.80
CA SER A 194 12.56 -13.80 0.54
C SER A 194 12.19 -12.49 -0.16
N ARG A 195 13.07 -11.96 -1.01
CA ARG A 195 12.79 -10.73 -1.76
C ARG A 195 11.52 -10.83 -2.60
N ALA A 196 11.25 -11.98 -3.21
CA ALA A 196 10.01 -12.23 -3.95
C ALA A 196 8.77 -12.06 -3.06
N LEU A 197 8.79 -12.61 -1.84
CA LEU A 197 7.71 -12.48 -0.88
C LEU A 197 7.56 -11.05 -0.37
N ARG A 198 8.67 -10.35 -0.11
CA ARG A 198 8.64 -8.91 0.24
C ARG A 198 8.01 -8.08 -0.87
N LEU A 199 8.43 -8.26 -2.12
CA LEU A 199 7.85 -7.55 -3.27
C LEU A 199 6.36 -7.87 -3.47
N GLN A 200 5.94 -9.12 -3.28
CA GLN A 200 4.53 -9.51 -3.30
C GLN A 200 3.72 -8.77 -2.21
N SER A 201 4.27 -8.66 -1.00
CA SER A 201 3.65 -7.91 0.10
C SER A 201 3.62 -6.40 -0.18
N LEU A 202 4.71 -5.81 -0.66
CA LEU A 202 4.76 -4.38 -0.99
C LEU A 202 3.80 -4.01 -2.13
N ALA A 203 3.62 -4.87 -3.14
CA ALA A 203 2.63 -4.67 -4.19
C ALA A 203 1.20 -4.54 -3.62
N ARG A 204 0.90 -5.33 -2.57
CA ARG A 204 -0.37 -5.32 -1.83
C ARG A 204 -0.50 -4.20 -0.80
N GLY A 205 0.64 -3.65 -0.35
CA GLY A 205 0.68 -2.71 0.75
C GLY A 205 0.04 -1.35 0.45
N ASP A 206 -0.39 -0.66 1.50
CA ASP A 206 -0.98 0.66 1.43
C ASP A 206 0.01 1.66 0.85
N GLU A 207 -0.43 2.38 -0.18
CA GLU A 207 0.39 3.35 -0.87
C GLU A 207 0.84 4.51 0.04
N GLY A 208 0.00 4.95 0.98
CA GLY A 208 0.33 6.02 1.93
C GLY A 208 1.39 5.61 2.95
N PHE A 209 1.26 4.40 3.50
CA PHE A 209 2.24 3.82 4.42
C PHE A 209 3.60 3.64 3.75
N LEU A 210 3.64 3.04 2.56
CA LEU A 210 4.89 2.85 1.83
C LEU A 210 5.52 4.18 1.40
N LEU A 211 4.71 5.16 0.99
CA LEU A 211 5.18 6.51 0.71
C LEU A 211 5.84 7.14 1.93
N ALA A 212 5.24 7.02 3.11
CA ALA A 212 5.78 7.58 4.35
C ALA A 212 7.12 6.91 4.73
N LEU A 213 7.22 5.58 4.59
CA LEU A 213 8.47 4.85 4.80
C LEU A 213 9.55 5.30 3.81
N ALA A 214 9.26 5.33 2.52
CA ALA A 214 10.18 5.80 1.49
C ALA A 214 10.63 7.25 1.73
N TYR A 215 9.70 8.13 2.12
CA TYR A 215 10.04 9.51 2.45
C TYR A 215 10.93 9.61 3.69
N SER A 216 10.75 8.74 4.69
CA SER A 216 11.61 8.71 5.88
C SER A 216 13.07 8.39 5.53
N THR A 217 13.33 7.49 4.58
CA THR A 217 14.69 7.17 4.13
C THR A 217 15.34 8.32 3.39
N GLN A 218 14.57 9.03 2.56
CA GLN A 218 15.01 10.26 1.88
C GLN A 218 15.35 11.38 2.88
N ARG A 219 14.69 11.40 4.03
CA ARG A 219 14.94 12.33 5.14
C ARG A 219 16.10 11.94 6.05
N GLY A 220 16.74 10.79 5.79
CA GLY A 220 17.97 10.36 6.47
C GLY A 220 17.80 9.16 7.42
N TYR A 221 16.59 8.65 7.62
CA TYR A 221 16.37 7.43 8.40
C TYR A 221 16.72 6.20 7.58
N ALA A 222 17.93 5.66 7.74
CA ALA A 222 18.52 4.65 6.84
C ALA A 222 18.66 5.14 5.39
N ARG A 223 19.49 6.18 5.24
CA ARG A 223 19.71 6.89 3.97
C ARG A 223 20.25 5.96 2.87
N ASN A 224 19.47 5.75 1.80
CA ASN A 224 19.84 4.91 0.66
C ASN A 224 20.01 5.68 -0.68
N HIS A 225 19.88 7.02 -0.65
CA HIS A 225 20.05 7.95 -1.79
C HIS A 225 19.48 7.43 -3.13
N PRO A 226 18.15 7.39 -3.28
CA PRO A 226 17.52 6.85 -4.48
C PRO A 226 17.57 7.83 -5.65
N PHE A 227 17.80 7.30 -6.84
CA PHE A 227 17.59 7.95 -8.14
C PHE A 227 16.59 7.11 -8.95
N ALA A 228 15.64 7.77 -9.61
CA ALA A 228 14.73 7.09 -10.53
C ALA A 228 15.52 6.71 -11.79
N GLY A 229 16.05 5.48 -11.81
CA GLY A 229 16.81 4.96 -12.95
C GLY A 229 15.91 4.85 -14.18
N GLU A 230 14.74 4.26 -14.00
CA GLU A 230 13.70 4.27 -15.01
C GLU A 230 12.30 4.13 -14.40
N ILE A 231 11.34 4.89 -14.91
CA ILE A 231 9.92 4.69 -14.67
C ILE A 231 9.26 4.54 -16.03
N ARG A 232 8.53 3.45 -16.24
CA ARG A 232 7.77 3.20 -17.47
C ARG A 232 6.35 2.76 -17.15
N TYR A 233 5.41 3.30 -17.91
CA TYR A 233 3.99 2.95 -17.85
C TYR A 233 3.48 2.64 -19.26
N GLY A 234 2.73 1.57 -19.38
CA GLY A 234 2.22 1.09 -20.65
C GLY A 234 1.58 -0.29 -20.52
N LYS A 235 1.29 -0.88 -21.68
CA LYS A 235 0.66 -2.19 -21.76
C LYS A 235 1.68 -3.31 -21.90
N VAL A 236 1.44 -4.43 -21.26
CA VAL A 236 2.18 -5.68 -21.48
C VAL A 236 1.22 -6.82 -21.74
N ASN A 237 1.65 -7.75 -22.60
CA ASN A 237 0.88 -8.95 -22.90
C ASN A 237 0.98 -9.92 -21.74
N VAL A 238 -0.12 -10.61 -21.47
CA VAL A 238 -0.21 -11.68 -20.49
C VAL A 238 -0.37 -12.98 -21.23
N GLN A 239 0.55 -13.91 -20.95
CA GLN A 239 0.56 -15.22 -21.58
C GLN A 239 0.36 -16.31 -20.55
N VAL A 240 -0.23 -17.41 -20.98
CA VAL A 240 -0.41 -18.63 -20.19
C VAL A 240 0.02 -19.84 -21.02
N VAL A 241 0.39 -20.93 -20.36
CA VAL A 241 0.67 -22.22 -21.01
C VAL A 241 -0.39 -23.22 -20.57
N PRO A 242 -1.48 -23.39 -21.32
CA PRO A 242 -2.48 -24.42 -21.02
C PRO A 242 -1.88 -25.81 -21.18
N GLU A 243 -2.21 -26.74 -20.28
CA GLU A 243 -1.75 -28.13 -20.34
C GLU A 243 -2.19 -28.80 -21.66
N GLU A 244 -3.37 -28.45 -22.15
CA GLU A 244 -3.95 -28.97 -23.38
C GLU A 244 -3.21 -28.56 -24.65
N LEU A 245 -2.47 -27.44 -24.61
CA LEU A 245 -1.73 -26.91 -25.76
C LEU A 245 -0.22 -27.15 -25.67
N GLY A 246 0.36 -27.05 -24.46
CA GLY A 246 1.80 -27.21 -24.25
C GLY A 246 2.67 -26.08 -24.80
N PHE A 247 2.08 -24.94 -25.20
CA PHE A 247 2.80 -23.74 -25.63
C PHE A 247 2.10 -22.46 -25.13
N ALA A 248 2.84 -21.36 -25.09
CA ALA A 248 2.34 -20.07 -24.61
C ALA A 248 1.32 -19.47 -25.57
N ILE A 249 0.18 -19.04 -25.03
CA ILE A 249 -0.85 -18.27 -25.75
C ILE A 249 -1.07 -16.93 -25.06
N ASP A 250 -1.38 -15.90 -25.86
CA ASP A 250 -1.76 -14.57 -25.37
C ASP A 250 -3.23 -14.58 -24.93
N ILE A 251 -3.52 -14.08 -23.73
CA ILE A 251 -4.88 -13.98 -23.17
C ILE A 251 -5.34 -12.54 -22.99
N GLY A 252 -4.51 -11.55 -23.35
CA GLY A 252 -4.82 -10.14 -23.29
C GLY A 252 -3.67 -9.29 -22.77
N GLU A 253 -3.98 -8.02 -22.54
CA GLU A 253 -3.02 -7.00 -22.11
C GLU A 253 -3.41 -6.45 -20.74
N ILE A 254 -2.41 -6.07 -19.96
CA ILE A 254 -2.59 -5.31 -18.73
C ILE A 254 -1.79 -4.03 -18.77
N ASP A 255 -2.33 -2.97 -18.17
CA ASP A 255 -1.59 -1.75 -17.92
C ASP A 255 -0.78 -1.90 -16.64
N ILE A 256 0.52 -1.60 -16.71
CA ILE A 256 1.41 -1.65 -15.56
C ILE A 256 2.33 -0.44 -15.53
N THR A 257 2.73 -0.06 -14.32
CA THR A 257 3.83 0.86 -14.07
C THR A 257 4.99 0.09 -13.45
N GLU A 258 6.16 0.11 -14.09
CA GLU A 258 7.42 -0.41 -13.56
C GLU A 258 8.31 0.76 -13.12
N CYS A 259 8.94 0.63 -11.96
CA CYS A 259 9.92 1.56 -11.45
C CYS A 259 11.19 0.82 -11.01
N GLN A 260 12.32 1.20 -11.59
CA GLN A 260 13.64 0.73 -11.21
C GLN A 260 14.41 1.88 -10.57
N MET A 261 14.75 1.72 -9.29
CA MET A 261 15.53 2.68 -8.52
C MET A 261 17.01 2.29 -8.56
N VAL A 262 17.87 3.29 -8.71
CA VAL A 262 19.32 3.18 -8.52
C VAL A 262 19.64 3.79 -7.15
N ASN A 263 20.39 3.06 -6.32
CA ASN A 263 20.71 3.45 -4.96
C ASN A 263 22.21 3.46 -4.74
N GLN A 264 22.66 4.18 -3.70
CA GLN A 264 24.08 4.39 -3.42
C GLN A 264 24.88 3.09 -3.43
N PHE A 265 26.12 3.21 -3.92
CA PHE A 265 26.99 2.06 -4.13
C PHE A 265 27.46 1.45 -2.82
N VAL A 266 27.58 0.13 -2.84
CA VAL A 266 28.25 -0.65 -1.79
C VAL A 266 29.52 -1.22 -2.44
N GLY A 267 30.63 -1.22 -1.69
CA GLY A 267 31.90 -1.76 -2.13
C GLY A 267 32.62 -2.42 -0.97
N SER A 268 33.50 -3.37 -1.27
CA SER A 268 34.36 -4.01 -0.27
C SER A 268 35.81 -3.97 -0.71
N GLN A 269 36.75 -4.44 0.12
CA GLN A 269 38.15 -4.57 -0.30
C GLN A 269 38.33 -5.56 -1.47
N ASN A 270 37.38 -6.48 -1.67
CA ASN A 270 37.47 -7.55 -2.66
C ASN A 270 36.51 -7.38 -3.85
N GLU A 271 35.62 -6.39 -3.82
CA GLU A 271 34.63 -6.14 -4.87
C GLU A 271 34.61 -4.66 -5.24
N ALA A 272 34.69 -4.38 -6.55
CA ALA A 272 34.55 -3.03 -7.07
C ALA A 272 33.21 -2.42 -6.63
N PRO A 273 33.18 -1.14 -6.21
CA PRO A 273 31.94 -0.50 -5.81
C PRO A 273 30.92 -0.49 -6.95
N LYS A 274 29.69 -0.95 -6.65
CA LYS A 274 28.57 -0.95 -7.60
C LYS A 274 27.36 -0.31 -6.96
N PHE A 275 26.58 0.41 -7.76
CA PHE A 275 25.25 0.83 -7.35
C PHE A 275 24.40 -0.39 -6.98
N THR A 276 23.48 -0.15 -6.05
CA THR A 276 22.45 -1.13 -5.70
C THR A 276 21.13 -0.74 -6.37
N ARG A 277 20.14 -1.62 -6.34
CA ARG A 277 18.83 -1.40 -6.97
C ARG A 277 17.66 -1.69 -6.05
N GLY A 278 16.57 -0.97 -6.34
CA GLY A 278 15.25 -1.22 -5.79
C GLY A 278 14.23 -1.38 -6.91
N TYR A 279 13.19 -2.17 -6.68
CA TYR A 279 12.19 -2.51 -7.70
C TYR A 279 10.76 -2.27 -7.21
N GLY A 280 9.93 -1.70 -8.08
CA GLY A 280 8.51 -1.54 -7.86
C GLY A 280 7.70 -1.80 -9.12
N LEU A 281 6.56 -2.47 -8.95
CA LEU A 281 5.65 -2.83 -10.03
C LEU A 281 4.21 -2.75 -9.52
N GLY A 282 3.31 -2.16 -10.31
CA GLY A 282 1.89 -2.06 -9.95
C GLY A 282 0.99 -1.94 -11.17
N PHE A 283 -0.30 -2.20 -10.96
CA PHE A 283 -1.32 -2.10 -12.01
C PHE A 283 -1.72 -0.65 -12.31
N GLY A 284 -1.98 -0.38 -13.59
CA GLY A 284 -2.39 0.93 -14.06
C GLY A 284 -1.29 1.98 -13.93
N HIS A 285 -1.70 3.24 -13.99
CA HIS A 285 -0.79 4.38 -13.88
C HIS A 285 -0.60 4.75 -12.40
N CYS A 286 0.35 4.11 -11.72
CA CYS A 286 0.53 4.17 -10.26
C CYS A 286 1.98 4.50 -9.85
N GLU A 287 2.57 5.52 -10.47
CA GLU A 287 4.01 5.84 -10.31
C GLU A 287 4.42 6.04 -8.85
N ARG A 288 3.63 6.78 -8.07
CA ARG A 288 3.94 7.03 -6.65
C ARG A 288 4.03 5.74 -5.84
N LYS A 289 3.13 4.78 -6.06
CA LYS A 289 3.18 3.45 -5.44
C LYS A 289 4.42 2.68 -5.90
N ALA A 290 4.68 2.62 -7.21
CA ALA A 290 5.82 1.90 -7.76
C ALA A 290 7.16 2.47 -7.26
N MET A 291 7.28 3.80 -7.20
CA MET A 291 8.46 4.47 -6.64
C MET A 291 8.64 4.18 -5.15
N ALA A 292 7.58 4.29 -4.35
CA ALA A 292 7.64 3.97 -2.92
C ALA A 292 8.07 2.51 -2.69
N MET A 293 7.51 1.59 -3.47
CA MET A 293 7.89 0.17 -3.46
C MET A 293 9.38 -0.01 -3.82
N GLY A 294 9.89 0.65 -4.85
CA GLY A 294 11.32 0.57 -5.21
C GLY A 294 12.25 1.05 -4.09
N VAL A 295 11.91 2.16 -3.42
CA VAL A 295 12.72 2.66 -2.30
C VAL A 295 12.67 1.73 -1.08
N VAL A 296 11.49 1.19 -0.76
CA VAL A 296 11.29 0.29 0.39
C VAL A 296 11.86 -1.11 0.13
N ASP A 297 11.73 -1.66 -1.08
CA ASP A 297 12.39 -2.90 -1.50
C ASP A 297 13.88 -2.82 -1.19
N ARG A 298 14.56 -1.77 -1.67
CA ARG A 298 15.98 -1.58 -1.38
C ARG A 298 16.28 -1.45 0.11
N ALA A 299 15.44 -0.76 0.89
CA ALA A 299 15.65 -0.64 2.34
C ALA A 299 15.54 -2.00 3.05
N LEU A 300 14.61 -2.86 2.63
CA LEU A 300 14.43 -4.21 3.16
C LEU A 300 15.54 -5.19 2.77
N ARG A 301 16.41 -4.81 1.82
CA ARG A 301 17.62 -5.56 1.46
C ARG A 301 18.81 -5.30 2.39
N ALA A 302 18.62 -4.57 3.49
CA ALA A 302 19.68 -4.24 4.45
C ALA A 302 20.51 -5.48 4.87
N SER A 303 19.86 -6.58 5.25
CA SER A 303 20.54 -7.83 5.63
C SER A 303 21.35 -8.45 4.49
N GLU A 304 20.83 -8.44 3.26
CA GLU A 304 21.51 -8.95 2.06
C GLU A 304 22.77 -8.13 1.74
N LEU A 305 22.69 -6.82 1.98
CA LEU A 305 23.73 -5.85 1.69
C LEU A 305 24.65 -5.58 2.90
N LYS A 306 24.47 -6.32 3.99
CA LYS A 306 25.24 -6.23 5.24
C LYS A 306 25.21 -4.83 5.87
N GLU A 307 24.08 -4.15 5.76
CA GLU A 307 23.83 -2.84 6.35
C GLU A 307 23.30 -2.97 7.78
N GLU A 308 23.62 -2.00 8.64
CA GLU A 308 23.01 -1.90 9.96
C GLU A 308 21.54 -1.46 9.84
N ILE A 309 20.66 -2.16 10.57
CA ILE A 309 19.23 -1.81 10.65
C ILE A 309 19.06 -0.69 11.68
N THR A 310 18.83 0.53 11.20
CA THR A 310 18.78 1.75 12.01
C THR A 310 17.43 2.46 11.98
N ALA A 311 16.53 2.06 11.06
CA ALA A 311 15.25 2.73 10.86
C ALA A 311 14.11 1.77 10.53
N PRO A 312 12.84 2.16 10.78
CA PRO A 312 11.67 1.33 10.49
C PRO A 312 11.59 0.81 9.05
N ALA A 313 12.03 1.58 8.06
CA ALA A 313 12.01 1.14 6.65
C ALA A 313 12.92 -0.05 6.33
N GLN A 314 13.91 -0.34 7.19
CA GLN A 314 14.78 -1.53 7.10
C GLN A 314 14.28 -2.69 7.97
N MET A 315 13.32 -2.46 8.86
CA MET A 315 12.81 -3.45 9.81
C MET A 315 11.75 -4.31 9.14
N GLU A 316 12.16 -5.46 8.62
CA GLU A 316 11.33 -6.34 7.80
C GLU A 316 9.97 -6.67 8.43
N GLU A 317 9.93 -7.14 9.68
CA GLU A 317 8.68 -7.44 10.38
C GLU A 317 7.79 -6.21 10.54
N PHE A 318 8.37 -5.06 10.89
CA PHE A 318 7.62 -3.82 11.07
C PHE A 318 7.01 -3.35 9.75
N VAL A 319 7.73 -3.44 8.64
CA VAL A 319 7.19 -3.01 7.34
C VAL A 319 6.10 -3.97 6.89
N LEU A 320 6.38 -5.28 6.85
CA LEU A 320 5.48 -6.23 6.19
C LEU A 320 4.19 -6.48 6.98
N TYR A 321 4.22 -6.49 8.32
CA TYR A 321 3.00 -6.68 9.13
C TYR A 321 2.09 -5.46 9.20
N HIS A 322 2.56 -4.27 8.80
CA HIS A 322 1.79 -3.04 8.86
C HIS A 322 1.50 -2.45 7.47
N ALA A 323 1.86 -3.17 6.40
CA ALA A 323 1.67 -2.70 5.04
C ALA A 323 0.25 -2.93 4.51
N ASP A 324 -0.39 -4.09 4.75
CA ASP A 324 -1.70 -4.40 4.16
C ASP A 324 -2.82 -3.62 4.88
N ASN A 325 -3.46 -2.67 4.18
CA ASN A 325 -4.55 -1.88 4.77
C ASN A 325 -5.83 -2.67 5.02
N VAL A 326 -6.01 -3.84 4.38
CA VAL A 326 -7.15 -4.71 4.69
C VAL A 326 -7.04 -5.19 6.13
N GLU A 327 -5.84 -5.62 6.53
CA GLU A 327 -5.55 -6.03 7.91
C GLU A 327 -5.57 -4.83 8.86
N ALA A 328 -4.81 -3.77 8.53
CA ALA A 328 -4.67 -2.61 9.42
C ALA A 328 -6.01 -1.87 9.65
N SER A 329 -6.80 -1.66 8.60
CA SER A 329 -8.11 -1.02 8.70
C SER A 329 -9.09 -1.91 9.44
N GLY A 330 -9.16 -3.20 9.13
CA GLY A 330 -10.01 -4.15 9.84
C GLY A 330 -9.70 -4.19 11.34
N PHE A 331 -8.42 -4.28 11.69
CA PHE A 331 -7.97 -4.29 13.07
C PHE A 331 -8.06 -2.93 13.77
N LEU A 332 -8.10 -1.79 13.08
CA LEU A 332 -8.44 -0.54 13.77
C LEU A 332 -9.95 -0.43 14.00
N GLN A 333 -10.73 -0.79 12.99
CA GLN A 333 -12.18 -0.65 13.01
C GLN A 333 -12.90 -1.64 13.92
N HIS A 334 -12.28 -2.78 14.26
CA HIS A 334 -12.88 -3.73 15.19
C HIS A 334 -13.17 -3.11 16.54
N LEU A 335 -12.48 -2.03 16.96
CA LEU A 335 -12.74 -1.31 18.21
C LEU A 335 -14.19 -0.77 18.31
N LYS A 336 -14.90 -0.64 17.19
CA LYS A 336 -16.34 -0.31 17.14
C LYS A 336 -17.23 -1.44 17.66
N LEU A 337 -16.72 -2.68 17.66
CA LEU A 337 -17.45 -3.84 18.16
C LEU A 337 -17.57 -3.80 19.69
N PRO A 338 -18.52 -4.54 20.27
CA PRO A 338 -18.72 -4.52 21.72
C PRO A 338 -17.54 -5.14 22.49
N HIS A 339 -16.82 -4.31 23.24
CA HIS A 339 -15.73 -4.71 24.17
C HIS A 339 -16.11 -4.53 25.65
N TYR A 340 -17.42 -4.51 25.95
CA TYR A 340 -17.90 -4.16 27.29
C TYR A 340 -17.51 -5.19 28.37
N VAL A 341 -17.22 -6.45 28.02
CA VAL A 341 -16.79 -7.46 29.01
C VAL A 341 -15.37 -7.16 29.49
N ASP A 342 -14.43 -7.02 28.55
CA ASP A 342 -13.03 -6.71 28.87
C ASP A 342 -12.92 -5.36 29.59
N PHE A 343 -13.69 -4.36 29.12
CA PHE A 343 -13.75 -3.06 29.78
C PHE A 343 -14.28 -3.15 31.22
N GLN A 344 -15.22 -4.05 31.53
CA GLN A 344 -15.68 -4.26 32.91
C GLN A 344 -14.60 -4.90 33.79
N ALA A 345 -13.78 -5.81 33.25
CA ALA A 345 -12.65 -6.36 33.98
C ALA A 345 -11.64 -5.27 34.36
N GLU A 346 -11.28 -4.40 33.40
CA GLU A 346 -10.42 -3.24 33.65
C GLU A 346 -11.03 -2.25 34.67
N LEU A 347 -12.32 -1.96 34.56
CA LEU A 347 -13.02 -1.12 35.54
C LEU A 347 -13.00 -1.73 36.94
N SER A 348 -13.16 -3.04 37.05
CA SER A 348 -13.10 -3.74 38.34
C SER A 348 -11.71 -3.63 38.95
N LEU A 349 -10.65 -3.84 38.15
CA LEU A 349 -9.26 -3.68 38.59
C LEU A 349 -8.98 -2.25 39.05
N LEU A 350 -9.36 -1.24 38.24
CA LEU A 350 -9.17 0.17 38.56
C LEU A 350 -9.88 0.56 39.87
N ARG A 351 -11.11 0.09 40.07
CA ARG A 351 -11.87 0.31 41.32
C ARG A 351 -11.19 -0.36 42.51
N GLY A 352 -10.66 -1.57 42.35
CA GLY A 352 -9.91 -2.28 43.38
C GLY A 352 -8.65 -1.52 43.81
N ILE A 353 -7.87 -1.02 42.84
CA ILE A 353 -6.67 -0.22 43.11
C ILE A 353 -7.04 1.06 43.87
N ARG A 354 -8.09 1.77 43.44
CA ARG A 354 -8.58 2.98 44.13
C ARG A 354 -9.00 2.69 45.57
N ALA A 355 -9.82 1.67 45.78
CA ALA A 355 -10.26 1.28 47.12
C ALA A 355 -9.09 0.92 48.05
N ALA A 356 -8.04 0.27 47.52
CA ALA A 356 -6.84 -0.05 48.29
C ALA A 356 -6.02 1.19 48.67
N ILE A 357 -5.95 2.19 47.77
CA ILE A 357 -5.30 3.49 48.07
C ILE A 357 -6.11 4.23 49.13
N ASP A 358 -7.43 4.34 48.97
CA ASP A 358 -8.31 5.03 49.91
C ASP A 358 -8.23 4.40 51.31
N ALA A 359 -8.17 3.06 51.39
CA ALA A 359 -8.00 2.34 52.64
C ALA A 359 -6.65 2.64 53.32
N LYS A 360 -5.55 2.71 52.54
CA LYS A 360 -4.22 3.06 53.07
C LYS A 360 -4.14 4.49 53.56
N VAL A 361 -4.74 5.44 52.85
CA VAL A 361 -4.83 6.85 53.29
C VAL A 361 -5.63 6.94 54.58
N ALA A 362 -6.79 6.29 54.65
CA ALA A 362 -7.61 6.26 55.85
C ALA A 362 -6.94 5.55 57.05
N GLU A 363 -6.04 4.60 56.81
CA GLU A 363 -5.24 3.95 57.85
C GLU A 363 -4.10 4.85 58.34
N ALA A 364 -3.42 5.56 57.44
CA ALA A 364 -2.39 6.54 57.78
C ALA A 364 -2.98 7.71 58.61
N ASP A 365 -4.12 8.26 58.19
CA ASP A 365 -4.81 9.33 58.92
C ASP A 365 -5.22 8.88 60.34
N LYS A 366 -5.60 7.60 60.50
CA LYS A 366 -5.93 7.02 61.82
C LYS A 366 -4.71 6.82 62.69
N LEU A 367 -3.57 6.44 62.11
CA LEU A 367 -2.30 6.28 62.83
C LEU A 367 -1.76 7.64 63.29
N GLU A 368 -1.80 8.66 62.44
CA GLU A 368 -1.43 10.04 62.81
C GLU A 368 -2.33 10.57 63.94
N ALA A 369 -3.65 10.39 63.83
CA ALA A 369 -4.58 10.80 64.89
C ALA A 369 -4.37 10.04 66.21
N ALA A 370 -3.95 8.77 66.15
CA ALA A 370 -3.64 7.96 67.33
C ALA A 370 -2.31 8.38 67.99
N ASP A 371 -1.29 8.71 67.20
CA ASP A 371 0.00 9.23 67.67
C ASP A 371 -0.14 10.63 68.29
N GLU A 372 -0.96 11.50 67.72
CA GLU A 372 -1.30 12.81 68.33
C GLU A 372 -1.99 12.66 69.69
N GLN A 373 -2.96 11.74 69.81
CA GLN A 373 -3.64 11.46 71.08
C GLN A 373 -2.72 10.80 72.11
N ALA A 374 -1.76 9.98 71.67
CA ALA A 374 -0.76 9.37 72.55
C ALA A 374 0.26 10.41 73.05
N ALA A 375 0.68 11.34 72.19
CA ALA A 375 1.57 12.46 72.54
C ALA A 375 0.92 13.44 73.52
N GLU A 376 -0.38 13.72 73.38
CA GLU A 376 -1.14 14.50 74.37
C GLU A 376 -1.22 13.81 75.74
N LYS A 377 -1.39 12.49 75.78
CA LYS A 377 -1.46 11.72 77.03
C LYS A 377 -0.10 11.50 77.71
N SER A 378 1.00 11.50 76.97
CA SER A 378 2.35 11.28 77.53
C SER A 378 3.02 12.53 78.08
N GLY A 379 2.38 13.70 78.03
CA GLY A 379 2.87 14.93 78.66
C GLY A 379 4.20 15.46 78.12
N ARG A 380 4.56 15.18 76.86
CA ARG A 380 5.70 15.81 76.17
C ARG A 380 5.24 16.97 75.29
N LYS A 381 4.72 18.03 75.90
CA LYS A 381 4.92 19.38 75.36
C LYS A 381 6.28 19.85 75.87
N ALA A 382 7.32 19.67 75.06
CA ALA A 382 8.60 20.31 75.29
C ALA A 382 8.41 21.83 75.14
N ALA A 383 8.81 22.55 76.18
CA ALA A 383 9.11 23.98 76.15
C ALA A 383 10.41 24.23 75.38
#